data_AF-A0A9E2H433-F1
#
_entry.id   AF-A0A9E2H433-F1
#
_cell.length_a   1.000
_cell.length_b   1.000
_cell.length_c   1.000
_cell.angle_alpha   90.00
_cell.angle_beta   90.00
_cell.angle_gamma   90.00
#
_symmetry.space_group_name_H-M   'P 1'
#
loop_
_entity.id
_entity.type
_entity.pdbx_description
1 polymer ?
#
loop_
_entity_poly.entity_id
_entity_poly.type
_entity_poly.pdbx_seq_one_letter_code
_entity_poly.pdbx_strand_id
1 'polypeptide(L)'
;MNNSELFEKVESLQNLLISRATGGESHEAQYKMLRSEMMNDSLLMDKLPRFVRTCFDLNQFWNFIKHEFGSYRERREFLWNEFKPILEMIEMKDKNTSKSIFLSHSSKDKFFVRTLADHLRGYGIKVWLDEAEINIGDSLTEKIGEAIEGTDYVGVVLSHNSINSEWVQRELQIALQKEIKGKKVVVLPILIETVEIPPFLKDKLYADFTSPEKFENELTKLLRALEVSVAREKETIETKPIELPKKALAQLTPTERKLTTFEDIKILEIDDSKSYKPDPSKLLYNIYLKLSASPPSEWQQIFEAERRFPRHTMWRDAWIEGEYIVIHCVPDEIEKYHADDIKEDVKNSNSKYRQYLMEEARKEAKKTDQALSERNQLKDLKQKIRFD
;
A
#
# COMPACT_ATOMS: atom_id res chain seq x y z
N MET A 1 -6.65 17.78 -13.59
CA MET A 1 -5.89 18.05 -12.35
C MET A 1 -6.52 17.25 -11.23
N ASN A 2 -5.74 16.37 -10.61
CA ASN A 2 -6.13 15.78 -9.33
C ASN A 2 -5.97 16.83 -8.21
N ASN A 3 -6.54 16.60 -7.03
CA ASN A 3 -6.55 17.61 -5.95
C ASN A 3 -5.14 17.92 -5.41
N SER A 4 -4.20 16.97 -5.47
CA SER A 4 -2.80 17.18 -5.08
C SER A 4 -2.11 18.19 -6.01
N GLU A 5 -2.23 17.99 -7.33
CA GLU A 5 -1.70 18.92 -8.34
C GLU A 5 -2.37 20.30 -8.22
N LEU A 6 -3.66 20.33 -7.89
CA LEU A 6 -4.41 21.58 -7.65
C LEU A 6 -3.92 22.33 -6.42
N PHE A 7 -3.68 21.62 -5.31
CA PHE A 7 -3.14 22.18 -4.09
C PHE A 7 -1.76 22.80 -4.32
N GLU A 8 -0.84 22.05 -4.94
CA GLU A 8 0.53 22.50 -5.23
C GLU A 8 0.54 23.78 -6.08
N LYS A 9 -0.35 23.88 -7.08
CA LYS A 9 -0.41 25.07 -7.93
C LYS A 9 -1.01 26.28 -7.22
N VAL A 10 -2.02 26.08 -6.37
CA VAL A 10 -2.59 27.16 -5.54
C VAL A 10 -1.55 27.66 -4.53
N GLU A 11 -0.83 26.75 -3.88
CA GLU A 11 0.27 27.06 -2.96
C GLU A 11 1.42 27.76 -3.68
N SER A 12 1.79 27.30 -4.89
CA SER A 12 2.81 27.95 -5.73
C SER A 12 2.43 29.38 -6.08
N LEU A 13 1.17 29.64 -6.42
CA LEU A 13 0.67 30.99 -6.69
C LEU A 13 0.72 31.87 -5.43
N GLN A 14 0.33 31.33 -4.27
CA GLN A 14 0.40 32.01 -2.98
C GLN A 14 1.85 32.41 -2.64
N ASN A 15 2.78 31.46 -2.73
CA ASN A 15 4.19 31.66 -2.42
C ASN A 15 4.84 32.69 -3.36
N LEU A 16 4.51 32.66 -4.65
CA LEU A 16 4.97 33.64 -5.62
C LEU A 16 4.52 35.05 -5.23
N LEU A 17 3.26 35.22 -4.84
CA LEU A 17 2.69 36.50 -4.44
C LEU A 17 3.25 37.00 -3.10
N ILE A 18 3.50 36.09 -2.15
CA ILE A 18 4.20 36.42 -0.90
C ILE A 18 5.60 36.93 -1.22
N SER A 19 6.35 36.20 -2.06
CA SER A 19 7.70 36.60 -2.47
C SER A 19 7.68 38.02 -3.07
N ARG A 20 6.77 38.29 -4.01
CA ARG A 20 6.61 39.63 -4.62
C ARG A 20 6.26 40.72 -3.60
N ALA A 21 5.42 40.41 -2.61
CA ALA A 21 4.95 41.36 -1.61
C ALA A 21 6.00 41.68 -0.52
N THR A 22 6.96 40.77 -0.32
CA THR A 22 8.07 40.90 0.64
C THR A 22 9.42 41.24 0.00
N GLY A 23 9.43 41.61 -1.28
CA GLY A 23 10.65 42.04 -1.99
C GLY A 23 11.57 40.90 -2.44
N GLY A 24 11.08 39.66 -2.48
CA GLY A 24 11.79 38.51 -3.05
C GLY A 24 11.64 38.40 -4.57
N GLU A 25 12.34 37.44 -5.15
CA GLU A 25 12.25 37.15 -6.59
C GLU A 25 10.89 36.57 -6.96
N SER A 26 10.34 37.05 -8.08
CA SER A 26 9.07 36.58 -8.63
C SER A 26 9.06 36.77 -10.14
N HIS A 27 8.55 35.77 -10.86
CA HIS A 27 8.59 35.74 -12.31
C HIS A 27 7.21 36.01 -12.92
N GLU A 28 7.12 37.04 -13.75
CA GLU A 28 5.86 37.48 -14.39
C GLU A 28 5.22 36.38 -15.24
N ALA A 29 6.03 35.62 -15.98
CA ALA A 29 5.53 34.52 -16.81
C ALA A 29 4.88 33.41 -15.97
N GLN A 30 5.51 33.05 -14.84
CA GLN A 30 4.99 32.05 -13.92
C GLN A 30 3.69 32.51 -13.26
N TYR A 31 3.61 33.79 -12.86
CA TYR A 31 2.38 34.37 -12.33
C TYR A 31 1.22 34.27 -13.32
N LYS A 32 1.44 34.71 -14.57
CA LYS A 32 0.40 34.67 -15.62
C LYS A 32 -0.07 33.26 -15.93
N MET A 33 0.86 32.30 -15.99
CA MET A 33 0.57 30.90 -16.23
C MET A 33 -0.31 30.32 -15.10
N LEU A 34 0.15 30.40 -13.85
CA LEU A 34 -0.60 29.91 -12.69
C LEU A 34 -1.96 30.57 -12.58
N ARG A 35 -2.03 31.91 -12.73
CA ARG A 35 -3.30 32.63 -12.73
C ARG A 35 -4.25 32.14 -13.82
N SER A 36 -3.77 31.95 -15.04
CA SER A 36 -4.61 31.49 -16.16
C SER A 36 -5.15 30.08 -15.90
N GLU A 37 -4.33 29.19 -15.36
CA GLU A 37 -4.77 27.83 -15.01
C GLU A 37 -5.87 27.86 -13.94
N MET A 38 -5.67 28.63 -12.86
CA MET A 38 -6.66 28.77 -11.80
C MET A 38 -7.97 29.42 -12.27
N MET A 39 -7.89 30.40 -13.19
CA MET A 39 -9.07 31.08 -13.75
C MET A 39 -9.87 30.21 -14.72
N ASN A 40 -9.21 29.24 -15.37
CA ASN A 40 -9.85 28.29 -16.29
C ASN A 40 -10.41 27.06 -15.56
N ASP A 41 -10.09 26.88 -14.28
CA ASP A 41 -10.65 25.81 -13.46
C ASP A 41 -12.04 26.21 -12.93
N SER A 42 -13.07 25.49 -13.38
CA SER A 42 -14.47 25.72 -13.02
C SER A 42 -14.78 25.62 -11.52
N LEU A 43 -13.96 24.91 -10.74
CA LEU A 43 -14.13 24.74 -9.29
C LEU A 43 -13.45 25.87 -8.51
N LEU A 44 -12.35 26.41 -9.04
CA LEU A 44 -11.55 27.44 -8.35
C LEU A 44 -11.98 28.86 -8.70
N MET A 45 -12.42 29.13 -9.94
CA MET A 45 -12.66 30.49 -10.44
C MET A 45 -13.47 31.35 -9.46
N ASP A 46 -14.58 30.82 -8.93
CA ASP A 46 -15.47 31.56 -8.01
C ASP A 46 -14.96 31.64 -6.56
N LYS A 47 -13.94 30.85 -6.23
CA LYS A 47 -13.33 30.76 -4.89
C LYS A 47 -12.00 31.48 -4.78
N LEU A 48 -11.40 31.88 -5.90
CA LEU A 48 -10.13 32.61 -5.89
C LEU A 48 -10.26 33.98 -5.19
N PRO A 49 -9.21 34.39 -4.45
CA PRO A 49 -9.14 35.72 -3.86
C PRO A 49 -9.39 36.79 -4.92
N ARG A 50 -10.12 37.84 -4.55
CA ARG A 50 -10.55 38.88 -5.49
C ARG A 50 -9.36 39.48 -6.25
N PHE A 51 -8.25 39.76 -5.57
CA PHE A 51 -7.07 40.35 -6.18
C PHE A 51 -6.41 39.42 -7.22
N VAL A 52 -6.51 38.09 -7.08
CA VAL A 52 -6.03 37.14 -8.11
C VAL A 52 -6.88 37.27 -9.37
N ARG A 53 -8.20 37.46 -9.21
CA ARG A 53 -9.13 37.64 -10.33
C ARG A 53 -8.95 38.99 -11.02
N THR A 54 -8.64 40.06 -10.28
CA THR A 54 -8.58 41.43 -10.83
C THR A 54 -7.20 41.89 -11.25
N CYS A 55 -6.12 41.40 -10.63
CA CYS A 55 -4.76 41.75 -11.03
C CYS A 55 -4.30 40.81 -12.14
N PHE A 56 -3.90 41.35 -13.29
CA PHE A 56 -3.48 40.56 -14.45
C PHE A 56 -1.96 40.37 -14.55
N ASP A 57 -1.19 41.15 -13.78
CA ASP A 57 0.27 41.11 -13.73
C ASP A 57 0.79 41.42 -12.31
N LEU A 58 2.08 41.18 -12.06
CA LEU A 58 2.68 41.42 -10.74
C LEU A 58 2.78 42.90 -10.37
N ASN A 59 2.71 43.81 -11.35
CA ASN A 59 2.73 45.25 -11.09
C ASN A 59 1.38 45.74 -10.54
N GLN A 60 0.28 45.26 -11.11
CA GLN A 60 -1.07 45.51 -10.62
C GLN A 60 -1.25 44.94 -9.22
N PHE A 61 -0.78 43.70 -8.99
CA PHE A 61 -0.78 43.10 -7.67
C PHE A 61 0.05 43.91 -6.67
N TRP A 62 1.26 44.33 -7.06
CA TRP A 62 2.12 45.14 -6.19
C TRP A 62 1.48 46.48 -5.83
N ASN A 63 0.86 47.17 -6.80
CA ASN A 63 0.17 48.42 -6.55
C ASN A 63 -1.00 48.26 -5.58
N PHE A 64 -1.74 47.17 -5.68
CA PHE A 64 -2.77 46.81 -4.71
C PHE A 64 -2.16 46.62 -3.31
N ILE A 65 -1.25 45.66 -3.15
CA ILE A 65 -0.85 45.19 -1.82
C ILE A 65 0.04 46.18 -1.04
N LYS A 66 0.81 47.02 -1.75
CA LYS A 66 1.70 48.00 -1.11
C LYS A 66 0.94 49.16 -0.45
N HIS A 67 -0.25 49.48 -0.95
CA HIS A 67 -1.09 50.57 -0.43
C HIS A 67 -2.03 50.08 0.66
N GLU A 68 -2.42 48.80 0.60
CA GLU A 68 -3.28 48.19 1.60
C GLU A 68 -2.54 47.88 2.91
N PHE A 69 -1.23 47.53 2.84
CA PHE A 69 -0.45 47.10 3.99
C PHE A 69 0.96 47.71 4.04
N GLY A 70 1.32 48.23 5.21
CA GLY A 70 2.56 48.97 5.45
C GLY A 70 3.78 48.08 5.70
N SER A 71 3.59 46.89 6.27
CA SER A 71 4.69 45.98 6.63
C SER A 71 4.67 44.65 5.86
N TYR A 72 5.84 44.01 5.74
CA TYR A 72 5.95 42.68 5.12
C TYR A 72 5.17 41.59 5.87
N ARG A 73 5.08 41.72 7.20
CA ARG A 73 4.32 40.80 8.04
C ARG A 73 2.83 40.86 7.70
N GLU A 74 2.24 42.05 7.66
CA GLU A 74 0.83 42.25 7.33
C GLU A 74 0.49 41.73 5.93
N ARG A 75 1.35 42.01 4.93
CA ARG A 75 1.17 41.51 3.56
C ARG A 75 1.15 39.98 3.50
N ARG A 76 2.09 39.34 4.20
CA ARG A 76 2.18 37.88 4.28
C ARG A 76 0.93 37.31 4.94
N GLU A 77 0.55 37.83 6.10
CA GLU A 77 -0.60 37.37 6.87
C GLU A 77 -1.91 37.51 6.07
N PHE A 78 -2.10 38.63 5.37
CA PHE A 78 -3.22 38.81 4.46
C PHE A 78 -3.27 37.73 3.36
N LEU A 79 -2.15 37.50 2.65
CA LEU A 79 -2.07 36.49 1.60
C LEU A 79 -2.30 35.06 2.13
N TRP A 80 -1.82 34.75 3.33
CA TRP A 80 -2.12 33.48 3.98
C TRP A 80 -3.61 33.32 4.23
N ASN A 81 -4.25 34.33 4.82
CA ASN A 81 -5.66 34.27 5.17
C ASN A 81 -6.59 34.21 3.95
N GLU A 82 -6.25 34.88 2.86
CA GLU A 82 -7.07 34.88 1.64
C GLU A 82 -7.01 33.56 0.88
N PHE A 83 -5.85 32.88 0.88
CA PHE A 83 -5.69 31.57 0.24
C PHE A 83 -6.11 30.41 1.13
N LYS A 84 -6.19 30.60 2.45
CA LYS A 84 -6.55 29.56 3.40
C LYS A 84 -7.90 28.86 3.08
N PRO A 85 -9.02 29.55 2.79
CA PRO A 85 -10.29 28.88 2.51
C PRO A 85 -10.26 27.96 1.30
N ILE A 86 -9.50 28.33 0.26
CA ILE A 86 -9.41 27.51 -0.97
C ILE A 86 -8.49 26.31 -0.76
N LEU A 87 -7.37 26.48 -0.05
CA LEU A 87 -6.47 25.39 0.33
C LEU A 87 -7.17 24.40 1.28
N GLU A 88 -7.87 24.88 2.30
CA GLU A 88 -8.67 24.04 3.21
C GLU A 88 -9.80 23.32 2.47
N MET A 89 -10.45 23.97 1.49
CA MET A 89 -11.49 23.32 0.67
C MET A 89 -10.92 22.17 -0.16
N ILE A 90 -9.74 22.36 -0.78
CA ILE A 90 -9.07 21.33 -1.58
C ILE A 90 -8.65 20.16 -0.67
N GLU A 91 -8.05 20.44 0.49
CA GLU A 91 -7.69 19.42 1.49
C GLU A 91 -8.91 18.68 2.07
N MET A 92 -10.01 19.40 2.34
CA MET A 92 -11.24 18.80 2.87
C MET A 92 -11.94 17.92 1.83
N LYS A 93 -11.85 18.27 0.54
CA LYS A 93 -12.31 17.37 -0.53
C LYS A 93 -11.51 16.07 -0.51
N ASP A 94 -10.18 16.12 -0.43
CA ASP A 94 -9.36 14.91 -0.33
C ASP A 94 -9.68 14.05 0.90
N LYS A 95 -9.97 14.68 2.04
CA LYS A 95 -10.38 13.95 3.25
C LYS A 95 -11.77 13.31 3.14
N ASN A 96 -12.68 13.87 2.35
CA ASN A 96 -14.06 13.40 2.21
C ASN A 96 -14.29 12.50 0.98
N THR A 97 -13.29 12.36 0.09
CA THR A 97 -13.36 11.51 -1.11
C THR A 97 -12.47 10.26 -1.06
N SER A 98 -11.43 10.22 -0.21
CA SER A 98 -10.61 9.01 -0.09
C SER A 98 -11.35 7.95 0.74
N LYS A 99 -11.99 7.00 0.05
CA LYS A 99 -12.57 5.83 0.69
C LYS A 99 -11.50 5.04 1.44
N SER A 100 -11.90 4.42 2.54
CA SER A 100 -11.00 3.70 3.43
C SER A 100 -11.45 2.25 3.60
N ILE A 101 -10.51 1.32 3.49
CA ILE A 101 -10.75 -0.11 3.67
C ILE A 101 -9.78 -0.70 4.69
N PHE A 102 -10.33 -1.47 5.62
CA PHE A 102 -9.56 -2.33 6.50
C PHE A 102 -9.51 -3.75 5.92
N LEU A 103 -8.32 -4.32 5.72
CA LEU A 103 -8.15 -5.69 5.20
C LEU A 103 -7.86 -6.66 6.33
N SER A 104 -8.90 -7.38 6.76
CA SER A 104 -8.81 -8.44 7.76
C SER A 104 -8.26 -9.71 7.11
N HIS A 105 -7.14 -10.20 7.62
CA HIS A 105 -6.41 -11.34 7.03
C HIS A 105 -5.65 -12.15 8.09
N SER A 106 -5.32 -13.40 7.76
CA SER A 106 -4.38 -14.19 8.56
C SER A 106 -2.96 -13.66 8.36
N SER A 107 -2.11 -13.73 9.39
CA SER A 107 -0.70 -13.36 9.27
C SER A 107 0.05 -14.14 8.17
N LYS A 108 -0.44 -15.34 7.82
CA LYS A 108 0.07 -16.17 6.71
C LYS A 108 -0.29 -15.64 5.32
N ASP A 109 -1.32 -14.81 5.21
CA ASP A 109 -1.80 -14.27 3.93
C ASP A 109 -1.24 -12.85 3.66
N LYS A 110 -0.38 -12.36 4.57
CA LYS A 110 0.12 -10.98 4.63
C LYS A 110 0.78 -10.51 3.34
N PHE A 111 1.48 -11.38 2.62
CA PHE A 111 2.15 -11.00 1.38
C PHE A 111 1.15 -10.62 0.30
N PHE A 112 0.15 -11.47 0.03
CA PHE A 112 -0.90 -11.17 -0.93
C PHE A 112 -1.66 -9.89 -0.56
N VAL A 113 -2.00 -9.75 0.73
CA VAL A 113 -2.78 -8.63 1.23
C VAL A 113 -2.01 -7.30 1.16
N ARG A 114 -0.69 -7.33 1.39
CA ARG A 114 0.18 -6.16 1.15
C ARG A 114 0.19 -5.76 -0.31
N THR A 115 0.38 -6.71 -1.23
CA THR A 115 0.38 -6.39 -2.66
C THR A 115 -0.98 -5.85 -3.10
N LEU A 116 -2.10 -6.46 -2.69
CA LEU A 116 -3.45 -5.93 -2.94
C LEU A 116 -3.62 -4.51 -2.35
N ALA A 117 -3.13 -4.25 -1.15
CA ALA A 117 -3.19 -2.94 -0.53
C ALA A 117 -2.42 -1.89 -1.32
N ASP A 118 -1.26 -2.23 -1.88
CA ASP A 118 -0.48 -1.31 -2.71
C ASP A 118 -1.23 -0.95 -4.00
N HIS A 119 -1.89 -1.93 -4.64
CA HIS A 119 -2.77 -1.66 -5.76
C HIS A 119 -3.91 -0.72 -5.38
N LEU A 120 -4.62 -0.98 -4.27
CA LEU A 120 -5.72 -0.14 -3.81
C LEU A 120 -5.25 1.28 -3.45
N ARG A 121 -4.09 1.42 -2.80
CA ARG A 121 -3.46 2.72 -2.51
C ARG A 121 -3.14 3.50 -3.79
N GLY A 122 -2.68 2.81 -4.84
CA GLY A 122 -2.46 3.40 -6.16
C GLY A 122 -3.73 3.99 -6.79
N TYR A 123 -4.91 3.57 -6.35
CA TYR A 123 -6.20 4.15 -6.74
C TYR A 123 -6.76 5.17 -5.72
N GLY A 124 -5.91 5.68 -4.81
CA GLY A 124 -6.28 6.70 -3.83
C GLY A 124 -7.07 6.19 -2.63
N ILE A 125 -7.13 4.87 -2.42
CA ILE A 125 -7.85 4.25 -1.30
C ILE A 125 -6.93 4.20 -0.08
N LYS A 126 -7.44 4.62 1.08
CA LYS A 126 -6.74 4.47 2.35
C LYS A 126 -6.86 3.03 2.84
N VAL A 127 -5.77 2.28 2.81
CA VAL A 127 -5.75 0.86 3.22
C VAL A 127 -5.07 0.67 4.56
N TRP A 128 -5.82 0.11 5.51
CA TRP A 128 -5.37 -0.26 6.84
C TRP A 128 -5.06 -1.76 6.91
N LEU A 129 -3.83 -2.10 7.32
CA LEU A 129 -3.32 -3.47 7.39
C LEU A 129 -2.88 -3.91 8.79
N ASP A 130 -2.60 -2.97 9.69
CA ASP A 130 -1.54 -3.16 10.69
C ASP A 130 -1.99 -3.11 12.16
N GLU A 131 -3.28 -2.89 12.44
CA GLU A 131 -3.79 -2.92 13.82
C GLU A 131 -4.23 -4.33 14.28
N ALA A 132 -4.27 -5.29 13.36
CA ALA A 132 -4.74 -6.64 13.63
C ALA A 132 -3.89 -7.71 12.92
N GLU A 133 -2.60 -7.80 13.25
CA GLU A 133 -1.99 -9.14 13.29
C GLU A 133 -2.77 -9.93 14.36
N ILE A 134 -3.76 -10.68 13.90
CA ILE A 134 -4.63 -11.48 14.76
C ILE A 134 -3.88 -12.75 15.06
N ASN A 135 -3.39 -12.87 16.28
CA ASN A 135 -2.83 -14.12 16.76
C ASN A 135 -3.96 -15.02 17.27
N ILE A 136 -3.68 -16.33 17.29
CA ILE A 136 -4.58 -17.31 17.89
C ILE A 136 -4.77 -16.93 19.37
N GLY A 137 -5.99 -16.53 19.75
CA GLY A 137 -6.33 -16.09 21.10
C GLY A 137 -6.56 -14.59 21.29
N ASP A 138 -6.32 -13.74 20.28
CA ASP A 138 -6.61 -12.30 20.35
C ASP A 138 -8.12 -12.00 20.31
N SER A 139 -8.56 -10.99 21.07
CA SER A 139 -9.92 -10.42 20.97
C SER A 139 -10.05 -9.58 19.70
N LEU A 140 -10.61 -10.19 18.65
CA LEU A 140 -10.84 -9.52 17.37
C LEU A 140 -11.83 -8.35 17.51
N THR A 141 -12.80 -8.44 18.41
CA THR A 141 -13.86 -7.44 18.61
C THR A 141 -13.30 -6.07 19.03
N GLU A 142 -12.22 -6.06 19.83
CA GLU A 142 -11.54 -4.84 20.26
C GLU A 142 -10.74 -4.24 19.11
N LYS A 143 -9.90 -5.05 18.44
CA LYS A 143 -9.09 -4.60 17.30
C LYS A 143 -9.91 -4.14 16.10
N ILE A 144 -10.99 -4.86 15.78
CA ILE A 144 -11.95 -4.46 14.74
C ILE A 144 -12.80 -3.28 15.23
N GLY A 145 -13.16 -3.22 16.51
CA GLY A 145 -13.88 -2.09 17.10
C GLY A 145 -13.12 -0.77 16.93
N GLU A 146 -11.82 -0.80 17.22
CA GLU A 146 -10.87 0.30 17.04
C GLU A 146 -10.65 0.62 15.55
N ALA A 147 -10.39 -0.39 14.71
CA ALA A 147 -10.15 -0.21 13.27
C ALA A 147 -11.41 0.22 12.46
N ILE A 148 -12.61 -0.12 12.94
CA ILE A 148 -13.89 0.29 12.32
C ILE A 148 -14.21 1.77 12.59
N GLU A 149 -13.67 2.38 13.64
CA GLU A 149 -14.03 3.76 14.02
C GLU A 149 -13.54 4.84 13.05
N GLY A 150 -12.88 4.46 11.95
CA GLY A 150 -12.49 5.38 10.87
C GLY A 150 -12.46 4.76 9.48
N THR A 151 -13.11 3.60 9.25
CA THR A 151 -13.10 2.90 7.95
C THR A 151 -14.48 2.78 7.31
N ASP A 152 -14.56 2.98 5.99
CA ASP A 152 -15.80 2.88 5.21
C ASP A 152 -16.14 1.43 4.85
N TYR A 153 -15.10 0.61 4.66
CA TYR A 153 -15.21 -0.78 4.22
C TYR A 153 -14.34 -1.71 5.05
N VAL A 154 -14.80 -2.95 5.19
CA VAL A 154 -14.02 -4.05 5.78
C VAL A 154 -13.90 -5.16 4.74
N GLY A 155 -12.70 -5.34 4.20
CA GLY A 155 -12.34 -6.45 3.33
C GLY A 155 -11.97 -7.68 4.14
N VAL A 156 -12.69 -8.78 3.97
CA VAL A 156 -12.46 -10.05 4.70
C VAL A 156 -11.78 -11.03 3.75
N VAL A 157 -10.52 -11.34 4.03
CA VAL A 157 -9.71 -12.23 3.20
C VAL A 157 -9.98 -13.69 3.55
N LEU A 158 -10.46 -14.47 2.58
CA LEU A 158 -10.86 -15.87 2.70
C LEU A 158 -9.79 -16.79 2.10
N SER A 159 -9.16 -17.59 2.96
CA SER A 159 -8.11 -18.58 2.67
C SER A 159 -8.24 -19.78 3.61
N HIS A 160 -7.57 -20.90 3.35
CA HIS A 160 -7.57 -22.04 4.30
C HIS A 160 -7.01 -21.64 5.68
N ASN A 161 -6.14 -20.62 5.71
CA ASN A 161 -5.57 -20.07 6.93
C ASN A 161 -6.57 -19.20 7.70
N SER A 162 -7.49 -18.53 7.01
CA SER A 162 -8.46 -17.65 7.64
C SER A 162 -9.77 -18.35 8.00
N ILE A 163 -10.23 -19.36 7.22
CA ILE A 163 -11.53 -20.03 7.48
C ILE A 163 -11.54 -21.02 8.65
N ASN A 164 -10.40 -21.62 8.99
CA ASN A 164 -10.31 -22.71 9.96
C ASN A 164 -10.11 -22.27 11.41
N SER A 165 -9.98 -20.97 11.66
CA SER A 165 -9.96 -20.45 13.02
C SER A 165 -11.40 -20.33 13.54
N GLU A 166 -11.70 -20.82 14.75
CA GLU A 166 -13.00 -20.69 15.46
C GLU A 166 -13.55 -19.23 15.50
N TRP A 167 -12.67 -18.29 15.18
CA TRP A 167 -12.76 -16.86 14.87
C TRP A 167 -13.76 -16.44 13.77
N VAL A 168 -13.86 -17.14 12.62
CA VAL A 168 -14.67 -16.69 11.45
C VAL A 168 -16.16 -16.63 11.74
N GLN A 169 -16.68 -17.55 12.56
CA GLN A 169 -18.13 -17.71 12.71
C GLN A 169 -18.79 -16.77 13.71
N ARG A 170 -18.10 -16.39 14.80
CA ARG A 170 -18.69 -15.57 15.87
C ARG A 170 -18.58 -14.06 15.61
N GLU A 171 -17.49 -13.64 14.97
CA GLU A 171 -17.08 -12.24 14.93
C GLU A 171 -17.56 -11.49 13.68
N LEU A 172 -17.67 -12.14 12.51
CA LEU A 172 -18.30 -11.52 11.34
C LEU A 172 -19.80 -11.29 11.53
N GLN A 173 -20.42 -12.07 12.42
CA GLN A 173 -21.81 -11.88 12.84
C GLN A 173 -22.00 -10.54 13.58
N ILE A 174 -20.97 -10.03 14.27
CA ILE A 174 -20.99 -8.71 14.92
C ILE A 174 -20.83 -7.57 13.90
N ALA A 175 -19.96 -7.74 12.90
CA ALA A 175 -19.81 -6.77 11.81
C ALA A 175 -21.12 -6.66 10.99
N LEU A 176 -21.75 -7.79 10.66
CA LEU A 176 -23.07 -7.86 10.02
C LEU A 176 -24.18 -7.25 10.89
N GLN A 177 -24.15 -7.46 12.21
CA GLN A 177 -25.10 -6.82 13.13
C GLN A 177 -24.89 -5.29 13.24
N LYS A 178 -23.67 -4.78 13.05
CA LYS A 178 -23.38 -3.33 12.99
C LYS A 178 -23.83 -2.70 11.67
N GLU A 179 -23.72 -3.43 10.55
CA GLU A 179 -24.31 -3.07 9.23
C GLU A 179 -25.84 -2.88 9.37
N ILE A 180 -26.51 -3.77 10.11
CA ILE A 180 -27.96 -3.74 10.36
C ILE A 180 -28.39 -2.58 11.29
N LYS A 181 -27.50 -2.07 12.16
CA LYS A 181 -27.79 -0.97 13.09
C LYS A 181 -27.54 0.45 12.53
N GLY A 182 -27.30 0.57 11.21
CA GLY A 182 -27.17 1.87 10.54
C GLY A 182 -25.80 2.56 10.71
N LYS A 183 -24.77 1.86 11.22
CA LYS A 183 -23.38 2.32 11.12
C LYS A 183 -22.80 1.87 9.77
N LYS A 184 -22.38 2.87 8.98
CA LYS A 184 -21.93 2.93 7.58
C LYS A 184 -20.85 1.96 7.06
N VAL A 185 -20.50 0.86 7.74
CA VAL A 185 -19.37 0.02 7.31
C VAL A 185 -19.85 -1.18 6.49
N VAL A 186 -19.37 -1.30 5.25
CA VAL A 186 -19.74 -2.37 4.32
C VAL A 186 -18.69 -3.48 4.33
N VAL A 187 -19.15 -4.71 4.57
CA VAL A 187 -18.28 -5.91 4.56
C VAL A 187 -18.17 -6.48 3.14
N LEU A 188 -16.92 -6.61 2.65
CA LEU A 188 -16.57 -7.09 1.31
C LEU A 188 -15.74 -8.39 1.40
N PRO A 189 -16.25 -9.55 0.95
CA PRO A 189 -15.46 -10.77 0.94
C PRO A 189 -14.43 -10.79 -0.20
N ILE A 190 -13.22 -11.23 0.11
CA ILE A 190 -12.07 -11.31 -0.81
C ILE A 190 -11.55 -12.75 -0.77
N LEU A 191 -11.86 -13.54 -1.80
CA LEU A 191 -11.46 -14.95 -1.88
C LEU A 191 -10.08 -15.05 -2.50
N ILE A 192 -9.13 -15.68 -1.79
CA ILE A 192 -7.73 -15.81 -2.26
C ILE A 192 -7.30 -17.27 -2.42
N GLU A 193 -8.05 -18.20 -1.84
CA GLU A 193 -7.91 -19.65 -2.05
C GLU A 193 -9.30 -20.28 -2.14
N THR A 194 -9.39 -21.44 -2.80
CA THR A 194 -10.66 -22.18 -2.90
C THR A 194 -11.01 -22.78 -1.55
N VAL A 195 -11.99 -22.21 -0.86
CA VAL A 195 -12.44 -22.64 0.48
C VAL A 195 -13.96 -22.70 0.56
N GLU A 196 -14.49 -23.44 1.54
CA GLU A 196 -15.93 -23.40 1.82
C GLU A 196 -16.32 -22.04 2.38
N ILE A 197 -17.07 -21.26 1.60
CA ILE A 197 -17.50 -19.93 1.99
C ILE A 197 -18.46 -20.06 3.19
N PRO A 198 -18.17 -19.37 4.31
CA PRO A 198 -19.03 -19.42 5.48
C PRO A 198 -20.48 -19.05 5.16
N PRO A 199 -21.49 -19.73 5.76
CA PRO A 199 -22.90 -19.55 5.41
C PRO A 199 -23.39 -18.09 5.40
N PHE A 200 -22.88 -17.25 6.30
CA PHE A 200 -23.25 -15.83 6.41
C PHE A 200 -22.62 -14.92 5.35
N LEU A 201 -21.70 -15.43 4.53
CA LEU A 201 -21.15 -14.75 3.34
C LEU A 201 -21.71 -15.32 2.04
N LYS A 202 -22.50 -16.41 2.07
CA LYS A 202 -23.03 -17.06 0.85
C LYS A 202 -23.90 -16.14 -0.01
N ASP A 203 -24.60 -15.20 0.62
CA ASP A 203 -25.48 -14.26 -0.07
C ASP A 203 -24.77 -12.95 -0.48
N LYS A 204 -23.47 -12.81 -0.18
CA LYS A 204 -22.65 -11.67 -0.62
C LYS A 204 -21.80 -12.06 -1.83
N LEU A 205 -21.77 -11.19 -2.83
CA LEU A 205 -20.80 -11.29 -3.91
C LEU A 205 -19.39 -11.07 -3.34
N TYR A 206 -18.44 -11.86 -3.82
CA TYR A 206 -17.05 -11.81 -3.39
C TYR A 206 -16.13 -11.48 -4.58
N ALA A 207 -14.99 -10.86 -4.30
CA ALA A 207 -13.93 -10.68 -5.27
C ALA A 207 -13.05 -11.93 -5.30
N ASP A 208 -12.93 -12.58 -6.46
CA ASP A 208 -12.32 -13.90 -6.61
C ASP A 208 -10.87 -13.87 -7.14
N PHE A 209 -9.91 -13.76 -6.23
CA PHE A 209 -8.48 -13.73 -6.53
C PHE A 209 -7.80 -15.12 -6.46
N THR A 210 -8.55 -16.22 -6.58
CA THR A 210 -7.96 -17.57 -6.54
C THR A 210 -7.10 -17.90 -7.76
N SER A 211 -7.26 -17.15 -8.85
CA SER A 211 -6.59 -17.41 -10.13
C SER A 211 -6.05 -16.10 -10.70
N PRO A 212 -4.78 -16.07 -11.18
CA PRO A 212 -4.20 -14.85 -11.73
C PRO A 212 -5.04 -14.27 -12.86
N GLU A 213 -5.59 -15.09 -13.75
CA GLU A 213 -6.39 -14.68 -14.90
C GLU A 213 -7.62 -13.81 -14.54
N LYS A 214 -8.15 -13.95 -13.32
CA LYS A 214 -9.32 -13.20 -12.85
C LYS A 214 -8.94 -11.84 -12.24
N PHE A 215 -7.67 -11.63 -11.91
CA PHE A 215 -7.21 -10.54 -11.06
C PHE A 215 -7.73 -9.15 -11.48
N GLU A 216 -7.49 -8.73 -12.72
CA GLU A 216 -7.90 -7.39 -13.20
C GLU A 216 -9.41 -7.17 -13.16
N ASN A 217 -10.18 -8.19 -13.53
CA ASN A 217 -11.64 -8.13 -13.51
C ASN A 217 -12.17 -8.06 -12.08
N GLU A 218 -11.59 -8.82 -11.16
CA GLU A 218 -12.00 -8.85 -9.74
C GLU A 218 -11.53 -7.62 -8.98
N LEU A 219 -10.33 -7.09 -9.28
CA LEU A 219 -9.87 -5.79 -8.79
C LEU A 219 -10.81 -4.69 -9.27
N THR A 220 -11.22 -4.70 -10.54
CA THR A 220 -12.20 -3.72 -11.06
C THR A 220 -13.56 -3.83 -10.35
N LYS A 221 -14.04 -5.06 -10.08
CA LYS A 221 -15.26 -5.26 -9.29
C LYS A 221 -15.11 -4.73 -7.86
N LEU A 222 -13.97 -4.98 -7.23
CA LEU A 222 -13.66 -4.48 -5.89
C LEU A 222 -13.61 -2.95 -5.88
N LEU A 223 -12.93 -2.31 -6.82
CA LEU A 223 -12.86 -0.85 -6.95
C LEU A 223 -14.24 -0.23 -7.19
N ARG A 224 -15.11 -0.88 -7.99
CA ARG A 224 -16.51 -0.46 -8.16
C ARG A 224 -17.29 -0.56 -6.87
N ALA A 225 -17.12 -1.65 -6.11
CA ALA A 225 -17.75 -1.81 -4.80
C ALA A 225 -17.28 -0.75 -3.80
N LEU A 226 -16.05 -0.26 -3.95
CA LEU A 226 -15.49 0.85 -3.19
C LEU A 226 -15.91 2.23 -3.70
N GLU A 227 -16.79 2.32 -4.72
CA GLU A 227 -17.26 3.57 -5.34
C GLU A 227 -16.12 4.42 -5.95
N VAL A 228 -15.02 3.80 -6.38
CA VAL A 228 -13.90 4.49 -7.03
C VAL A 228 -14.08 4.50 -8.55
N SER A 229 -14.09 5.69 -9.15
CA SER A 229 -14.08 5.87 -10.61
C SER A 229 -12.70 5.55 -11.18
N VAL A 230 -12.60 4.46 -11.93
CA VAL A 230 -11.35 3.97 -12.53
C VAL A 230 -10.95 4.86 -13.71
N ALA A 231 -10.29 5.98 -13.42
CA ALA A 231 -9.41 6.65 -14.38
C ALA A 231 -8.01 6.06 -14.19
N ARG A 232 -7.48 5.40 -15.23
CA ARG A 232 -6.17 4.76 -15.19
C ARG A 232 -5.07 5.83 -15.19
N GLU A 233 -4.47 6.10 -14.03
CA GLU A 233 -3.15 6.72 -13.95
C GLU A 233 -2.24 5.75 -13.17
N LYS A 234 -1.18 5.29 -13.84
CA LYS A 234 -0.15 4.44 -13.25
C LYS A 234 0.91 5.35 -12.64
N GLU A 235 0.91 5.49 -11.32
CA GLU A 235 2.09 6.01 -10.60
C GLU A 235 2.95 4.85 -10.11
N THR A 236 4.18 4.82 -10.62
CA THR A 236 5.26 3.93 -10.18
C THR A 236 5.80 4.40 -8.84
N ILE A 237 5.70 3.55 -7.81
CA ILE A 237 6.31 3.81 -6.49
C ILE A 237 7.83 3.57 -6.60
N GLU A 238 8.63 4.64 -6.56
CA GLU A 238 10.08 4.56 -6.40
C GLU A 238 10.44 4.35 -4.91
N THR A 239 11.01 3.19 -4.58
CA THR A 239 11.60 2.95 -3.24
C THR A 239 13.08 3.35 -3.21
N LYS A 240 13.44 4.35 -2.39
CA LYS A 240 14.84 4.72 -2.12
C LYS A 240 15.61 3.60 -1.41
N PRO A 241 16.93 3.44 -1.67
CA PRO A 241 17.77 2.47 -0.97
C PRO A 241 17.96 2.90 0.49
N ILE A 242 17.82 1.95 1.41
CA ILE A 242 18.09 2.16 2.84
C ILE A 242 19.40 1.46 3.19
N GLU A 243 20.37 2.21 3.69
CA GLU A 243 21.68 1.69 4.10
C GLU A 243 21.61 0.81 5.36
N LEU A 244 22.41 -0.26 5.35
CA LEU A 244 22.52 -1.25 6.43
C LEU A 244 23.42 -0.77 7.59
N PRO A 245 23.07 -1.05 8.86
CA PRO A 245 23.98 -0.83 9.98
C PRO A 245 25.13 -1.86 10.00
N LYS A 246 26.37 -1.39 10.14
CA LYS A 246 27.58 -2.22 10.25
C LYS A 246 27.78 -2.73 11.69
N LYS A 247 27.13 -3.85 12.07
CA LYS A 247 27.43 -4.61 13.31
C LYS A 247 28.18 -5.91 12.99
N ALA A 248 29.02 -6.39 13.92
CA ALA A 248 29.75 -7.66 13.76
C ALA A 248 28.80 -8.87 13.85
N LEU A 249 29.00 -9.89 13.00
CA LEU A 249 28.13 -11.08 12.85
C LEU A 249 27.73 -11.78 14.17
N ALA A 250 28.60 -11.79 15.17
CA ALA A 250 28.34 -12.39 16.48
C ALA A 250 27.27 -11.65 17.30
N GLN A 251 27.07 -10.35 17.04
CA GLN A 251 26.14 -9.46 17.75
C GLN A 251 24.81 -9.25 17.00
N LEU A 252 24.63 -9.88 15.84
CA LEU A 252 23.41 -9.79 15.05
C LEU A 252 22.30 -10.65 15.68
N THR A 253 21.09 -10.09 15.69
CA THR A 253 19.84 -10.79 15.96
C THR A 253 19.64 -11.95 14.96
N PRO A 254 18.81 -12.96 15.27
CA PRO A 254 18.53 -14.07 14.35
C PRO A 254 18.08 -13.58 12.96
N THR A 255 17.27 -12.53 12.90
CA THR A 255 16.75 -11.99 11.65
C THR A 255 17.81 -11.17 10.89
N GLU A 256 18.65 -10.39 11.58
CA GLU A 256 19.81 -9.74 10.95
C GLU A 256 20.80 -10.76 10.38
N ARG A 257 21.02 -11.89 11.07
CA ARG A 257 21.85 -12.98 10.54
C ARG A 257 21.26 -13.54 9.26
N LYS A 258 19.96 -13.91 9.26
CA LYS A 258 19.25 -14.35 8.05
C LYS A 258 19.43 -13.37 6.89
N LEU A 259 19.29 -12.06 7.15
CA LEU A 259 19.47 -11.01 6.14
C LEU A 259 20.90 -10.99 5.56
N THR A 260 21.91 -11.11 6.43
CA THR A 260 23.32 -11.09 6.01
C THR A 260 23.79 -12.36 5.31
N THR A 261 23.22 -13.52 5.65
CA THR A 261 23.60 -14.82 5.06
C THR A 261 22.75 -15.21 3.86
N PHE A 262 21.65 -14.51 3.60
CA PHE A 262 20.79 -14.81 2.46
C PHE A 262 21.48 -14.43 1.14
N GLU A 263 21.71 -15.44 0.31
CA GLU A 263 22.09 -15.29 -1.09
C GLU A 263 20.84 -15.29 -1.98
N ASP A 264 20.84 -14.44 -3.00
CA ASP A 264 19.70 -14.34 -3.92
C ASP A 264 19.48 -15.68 -4.64
N ILE A 265 18.24 -16.15 -4.62
CA ILE A 265 17.82 -17.35 -5.34
C ILE A 265 17.94 -17.08 -6.84
N LYS A 266 18.55 -18.01 -7.58
CA LYS A 266 18.72 -17.96 -9.04
C LYS A 266 18.13 -19.20 -9.67
N ILE A 267 17.63 -19.06 -10.89
CA ILE A 267 17.27 -20.21 -11.74
C ILE A 267 18.56 -20.69 -12.41
N LEU A 268 18.87 -21.97 -12.25
CA LEU A 268 20.08 -22.57 -12.80
C LEU A 268 19.83 -23.16 -14.19
N GLU A 269 18.87 -24.07 -14.29
CA GLU A 269 18.58 -24.83 -15.50
C GLU A 269 17.16 -25.39 -15.50
N ILE A 270 16.72 -25.87 -16.66
CA ILE A 270 15.51 -26.69 -16.79
C ILE A 270 15.93 -28.14 -16.51
N ASP A 271 15.24 -28.80 -15.58
CA ASP A 271 15.43 -30.22 -15.30
C ASP A 271 14.51 -31.04 -16.23
N ASP A 272 15.06 -31.48 -17.36
CA ASP A 272 14.35 -32.28 -18.36
C ASP A 272 13.99 -33.67 -17.84
N SER A 273 14.79 -34.23 -16.94
CA SER A 273 14.56 -35.54 -16.33
C SER A 273 13.35 -35.54 -15.38
N LYS A 274 13.12 -34.42 -14.69
CA LYS A 274 11.99 -34.23 -13.77
C LYS A 274 10.77 -33.63 -14.46
N SER A 275 10.95 -32.91 -15.57
CA SER A 275 9.84 -32.32 -16.34
C SER A 275 9.01 -33.40 -17.01
N TYR A 276 7.69 -33.34 -16.83
CA TYR A 276 6.79 -34.37 -17.35
C TYR A 276 5.46 -33.80 -17.79
N LYS A 277 4.76 -34.60 -18.59
CA LYS A 277 3.42 -34.31 -19.07
C LYS A 277 2.40 -34.97 -18.14
N PRO A 278 1.68 -34.21 -17.29
CA PRO A 278 0.76 -34.81 -16.32
C PRO A 278 -0.43 -35.52 -16.98
N ASP A 279 -0.87 -35.02 -18.13
CA ASP A 279 -1.92 -35.65 -18.95
C ASP A 279 -1.39 -35.88 -20.37
N PRO A 280 -1.12 -37.15 -20.76
CA PRO A 280 -0.60 -37.48 -22.09
C PRO A 280 -1.47 -36.97 -23.26
N SER A 281 -2.76 -36.73 -23.03
CA SER A 281 -3.72 -36.26 -24.04
C SER A 281 -3.72 -34.74 -24.25
N LYS A 282 -3.23 -33.96 -23.28
CA LYS A 282 -3.19 -32.48 -23.36
C LYS A 282 -1.89 -32.00 -24.00
N LEU A 283 -1.62 -30.69 -24.04
CA LEU A 283 -0.34 -30.16 -24.55
C LEU A 283 0.56 -29.58 -23.43
N LEU A 284 0.02 -29.45 -22.22
CA LEU A 284 0.68 -28.81 -21.08
C LEU A 284 1.61 -29.77 -20.35
N TYR A 285 2.77 -29.26 -19.94
CA TYR A 285 3.79 -29.94 -19.17
C TYR A 285 3.94 -29.26 -17.80
N ASN A 286 4.34 -30.04 -16.80
CA ASN A 286 4.95 -29.50 -15.58
C ASN A 286 6.45 -29.39 -15.86
N ILE A 287 6.92 -28.18 -16.13
CA ILE A 287 8.32 -27.89 -16.44
C ILE A 287 9.01 -27.47 -15.15
N TYR A 288 10.03 -28.23 -14.75
CA TYR A 288 10.78 -28.01 -13.51
C TYR A 288 12.01 -27.16 -13.79
N LEU A 289 12.11 -26.00 -13.13
CA LEU A 289 13.26 -25.12 -13.15
C LEU A 289 14.04 -25.26 -11.85
N LYS A 290 15.29 -25.74 -11.93
CA LYS A 290 16.17 -25.92 -10.79
C LYS A 290 16.61 -24.57 -10.21
N LEU A 291 16.47 -24.40 -8.90
CA LEU A 291 16.95 -23.21 -8.19
C LEU A 291 18.34 -23.41 -7.57
N SER A 292 19.05 -22.31 -7.32
CA SER A 292 20.37 -22.32 -6.69
C SER A 292 20.37 -22.77 -5.22
N ALA A 293 19.22 -22.68 -4.56
CA ALA A 293 18.98 -23.15 -3.21
C ALA A 293 17.48 -23.38 -3.01
N SER A 294 17.12 -24.15 -1.98
CA SER A 294 15.74 -24.27 -1.52
C SER A 294 15.27 -22.93 -0.95
N PRO A 295 14.23 -22.28 -1.52
CA PRO A 295 13.80 -20.96 -1.06
C PRO A 295 13.21 -21.03 0.36
N PRO A 296 13.48 -20.05 1.23
CA PRO A 296 12.81 -19.93 2.52
C PRO A 296 11.28 -19.82 2.38
N SER A 297 10.52 -20.29 3.39
CA SER A 297 9.05 -20.29 3.36
C SER A 297 8.46 -18.91 3.06
N GLU A 298 8.96 -17.86 3.69
CA GLU A 298 8.50 -16.49 3.48
C GLU A 298 8.84 -15.99 2.07
N TRP A 299 9.97 -16.42 1.50
CA TRP A 299 10.30 -16.14 0.09
C TRP A 299 9.30 -16.83 -0.85
N GLN A 300 8.93 -18.09 -0.58
CA GLN A 300 7.95 -18.83 -1.39
C GLN A 300 6.59 -18.12 -1.36
N GLN A 301 6.15 -17.67 -0.19
CA GLN A 301 4.90 -16.91 -0.05
C GLN A 301 4.94 -15.58 -0.80
N ILE A 302 6.08 -14.87 -0.81
CA ILE A 302 6.28 -13.66 -1.62
C ILE A 302 6.13 -14.01 -3.10
N PHE A 303 6.84 -15.04 -3.56
CA PHE A 303 6.82 -15.46 -4.96
C PHE A 303 5.40 -15.83 -5.43
N GLU A 304 4.70 -16.64 -4.65
CA GLU A 304 3.32 -17.04 -4.95
C GLU A 304 2.36 -15.85 -4.92
N ALA A 305 2.50 -14.94 -3.95
CA ALA A 305 1.69 -13.73 -3.87
C ALA A 305 1.88 -12.85 -5.12
N GLU A 306 3.12 -12.61 -5.54
CA GLU A 306 3.42 -11.77 -6.70
C GLU A 306 2.92 -12.38 -8.01
N ARG A 307 2.99 -13.72 -8.15
CA ARG A 307 2.51 -14.39 -9.36
C ARG A 307 1.00 -14.48 -9.49
N ARG A 308 0.24 -14.13 -8.44
CA ARG A 308 -1.22 -13.96 -8.52
C ARG A 308 -1.63 -12.74 -9.37
N PHE A 309 -0.68 -11.91 -9.78
CA PHE A 309 -0.91 -10.72 -10.62
C PHE A 309 -0.42 -10.99 -12.04
N PRO A 310 -1.29 -11.27 -13.02
CA PRO A 310 -0.89 -11.61 -14.39
C PRO A 310 -0.31 -10.39 -15.10
N ARG A 311 0.84 -10.56 -15.77
CA ARG A 311 1.46 -9.47 -16.56
C ARG A 311 1.06 -9.49 -18.04
N HIS A 312 0.54 -10.61 -18.54
CA HIS A 312 0.15 -10.76 -19.94
C HIS A 312 -0.91 -11.85 -20.16
N THR A 313 -1.51 -11.92 -21.36
CA THR A 313 -2.59 -12.85 -21.69
C THR A 313 -2.19 -14.34 -21.70
N MET A 314 -0.92 -14.65 -21.96
CA MET A 314 -0.41 -16.03 -21.94
C MET A 314 0.02 -16.50 -20.55
N TRP A 315 -0.40 -15.85 -19.46
CA TRP A 315 0.06 -16.17 -18.10
C TRP A 315 -0.30 -17.62 -17.72
N ARG A 316 0.56 -18.27 -16.94
CA ARG A 316 0.40 -19.68 -16.53
C ARG A 316 0.62 -19.82 -15.05
N ASP A 317 0.07 -20.88 -14.47
CA ASP A 317 0.34 -21.20 -13.07
C ASP A 317 1.80 -21.64 -12.91
N ALA A 318 2.45 -21.11 -11.87
CA ALA A 318 3.72 -21.64 -11.40
C ALA A 318 3.77 -21.62 -9.88
N TRP A 319 4.38 -22.64 -9.29
CA TRP A 319 4.48 -22.83 -7.84
C TRP A 319 5.87 -23.31 -7.46
N ILE A 320 6.17 -23.30 -6.16
CA ILE A 320 7.43 -23.83 -5.64
C ILE A 320 7.23 -25.29 -5.19
N GLU A 321 8.13 -26.17 -5.59
CA GLU A 321 8.19 -27.54 -5.13
C GLU A 321 9.62 -27.88 -4.68
N GLY A 322 9.90 -27.71 -3.39
CA GLY A 322 11.24 -27.87 -2.84
C GLY A 322 12.21 -26.83 -3.39
N GLU A 323 13.23 -27.28 -4.12
CA GLU A 323 14.24 -26.43 -4.78
C GLU A 323 13.91 -26.13 -6.26
N TYR A 324 12.66 -26.29 -6.66
CA TYR A 324 12.23 -26.08 -8.05
C TYR A 324 11.09 -25.05 -8.13
N ILE A 325 11.11 -24.25 -9.19
CA ILE A 325 9.89 -23.60 -9.71
C ILE A 325 9.28 -24.55 -10.72
N VAL A 326 8.01 -24.87 -10.57
CA VAL A 326 7.27 -25.69 -11.53
C VAL A 326 6.31 -24.79 -12.29
N ILE A 327 6.34 -24.83 -13.62
CA ILE A 327 5.44 -24.05 -14.48
C ILE A 327 4.57 -25.02 -15.27
N HIS A 328 3.26 -24.80 -15.24
CA HIS A 328 2.33 -25.59 -16.04
C HIS A 328 2.07 -24.93 -17.40
N CYS A 329 2.88 -25.25 -18.40
CA CYS A 329 2.82 -24.60 -19.72
C CYS A 329 3.23 -25.53 -20.87
N VAL A 330 3.07 -25.06 -22.11
CA VAL A 330 3.64 -25.74 -23.28
C VAL A 330 5.13 -25.38 -23.37
N PRO A 331 6.06 -26.31 -23.70
CA PRO A 331 7.50 -26.02 -23.74
C PRO A 331 7.88 -24.79 -24.57
N ASP A 332 7.25 -24.60 -25.73
CA ASP A 332 7.49 -23.45 -26.61
C ASP A 332 7.08 -22.09 -25.98
N GLU A 333 6.21 -22.09 -24.97
CA GLU A 333 5.80 -20.87 -24.24
C GLU A 333 6.89 -20.41 -23.26
N ILE A 334 7.81 -21.29 -22.85
CA ILE A 334 8.88 -20.95 -21.88
C ILE A 334 9.74 -19.82 -22.42
N GLU A 335 10.37 -20.02 -23.58
CA GLU A 335 11.27 -19.01 -24.15
C GLU A 335 10.50 -17.76 -24.61
N LYS A 336 9.27 -17.95 -25.08
CA LYS A 336 8.51 -16.88 -25.70
C LYS A 336 7.83 -15.92 -24.72
N TYR A 337 7.40 -16.42 -23.57
CA TYR A 337 6.59 -15.64 -22.62
C TYR A 337 7.08 -15.75 -21.18
N HIS A 338 7.47 -16.94 -20.72
CA HIS A 338 7.62 -17.16 -19.27
C HIS A 338 9.03 -16.97 -18.72
N ALA A 339 10.07 -17.17 -19.52
CA ALA A 339 11.44 -17.17 -19.02
C ALA A 339 11.82 -15.83 -18.39
N ASP A 340 11.47 -14.72 -19.04
CA ASP A 340 11.78 -13.38 -18.52
C ASP A 340 10.90 -13.00 -17.33
N ASP A 341 9.61 -13.32 -17.39
CA ASP A 341 8.68 -13.10 -16.28
C ASP A 341 9.12 -13.81 -15.01
N ILE A 342 9.58 -15.06 -15.12
CA ILE A 342 9.97 -15.86 -13.95
C ILE A 342 11.34 -15.44 -13.43
N LYS A 343 12.27 -15.01 -14.29
CA LYS A 343 13.49 -14.35 -13.84
C LYS A 343 13.16 -13.06 -13.08
N GLU A 344 12.20 -12.29 -13.58
CA GLU A 344 11.71 -11.07 -12.92
C GLU A 344 11.00 -11.41 -11.59
N ASP A 345 10.17 -12.46 -11.54
CA ASP A 345 9.52 -12.93 -10.32
C ASP A 345 10.55 -13.32 -9.26
N VAL A 346 11.57 -14.09 -9.64
CA VAL A 346 12.65 -14.49 -8.74
C VAL A 346 13.42 -13.27 -8.24
N LYS A 347 13.75 -12.33 -9.12
CA LYS A 347 14.42 -11.08 -8.76
C LYS A 347 13.59 -10.23 -7.80
N ASN A 348 12.31 -10.07 -8.08
CA ASN A 348 11.38 -9.30 -7.25
C ASN A 348 11.18 -9.96 -5.88
N SER A 349 11.03 -11.29 -5.85
CA SER A 349 10.95 -12.06 -4.61
C SER A 349 12.21 -11.96 -3.76
N ASN A 350 13.40 -12.01 -4.37
CA ASN A 350 14.66 -11.77 -3.65
C ASN A 350 14.69 -10.36 -3.02
N SER A 351 14.33 -9.34 -3.79
CA SER A 351 14.30 -7.94 -3.31
C SER A 351 13.30 -7.76 -2.16
N LYS A 352 12.06 -8.23 -2.34
CA LYS A 352 10.99 -8.15 -1.33
C LYS A 352 11.30 -8.98 -0.09
N TYR A 353 11.95 -10.14 -0.24
CA TYR A 353 12.36 -10.94 0.91
C TYR A 353 13.47 -10.25 1.72
N ARG A 354 14.42 -9.57 1.07
CA ARG A 354 15.41 -8.73 1.78
C ARG A 354 14.73 -7.58 2.52
N GLN A 355 13.74 -6.93 1.91
CA GLN A 355 12.97 -5.89 2.57
C GLN A 355 12.20 -6.42 3.79
N TYR A 356 11.55 -7.59 3.65
CA TYR A 356 10.88 -8.29 4.75
C TYR A 356 11.83 -8.56 5.92
N LEU A 357 13.01 -9.14 5.65
CA LEU A 357 14.01 -9.40 6.68
C LEU A 357 14.52 -8.11 7.34
N MET A 358 14.65 -7.00 6.58
CA MET A 358 15.01 -5.69 7.15
C MET A 358 13.93 -5.14 8.08
N GLU A 359 12.65 -5.26 7.71
CA GLU A 359 11.53 -4.82 8.55
C GLU A 359 11.47 -5.60 9.87
N GLU A 360 11.59 -6.93 9.79
CA GLU A 360 11.57 -7.79 10.97
C GLU A 360 12.79 -7.54 11.88
N ALA A 361 13.98 -7.35 11.31
CA ALA A 361 15.16 -6.94 12.07
C ALA A 361 14.95 -5.61 12.82
N ARG A 362 14.28 -4.62 12.20
CA ARG A 362 13.95 -3.35 12.86
C ARG A 362 12.98 -3.53 14.02
N LYS A 363 11.96 -4.39 13.85
CA LYS A 363 11.01 -4.70 14.92
C LYS A 363 11.70 -5.39 16.10
N GLU A 364 12.58 -6.35 15.83
CA GLU A 364 13.38 -7.02 16.85
C GLU A 364 14.30 -6.04 17.59
N ALA A 365 14.96 -5.13 16.86
CA ALA A 365 15.80 -4.09 17.47
C ALA A 365 15.00 -3.17 18.41
N LYS A 366 13.84 -2.67 17.96
CA LYS A 366 12.94 -1.85 18.79
C LYS A 366 12.51 -2.58 20.07
N LYS A 367 12.11 -3.85 19.96
CA LYS A 367 11.73 -4.67 21.13
C LYS A 367 12.90 -4.85 22.08
N THR A 368 14.11 -5.07 21.55
CA THR A 368 15.33 -5.23 22.35
C THR A 368 15.69 -3.95 23.09
N ASP A 369 15.62 -2.80 22.42
CA ASP A 369 15.87 -1.49 23.01
C ASP A 369 14.85 -1.16 24.10
N GLN A 370 13.57 -1.46 23.87
CA GLN A 370 12.51 -1.31 24.86
C GLN A 370 12.75 -2.19 26.09
N ALA A 371 13.03 -3.48 25.89
CA ALA A 371 13.34 -4.41 26.97
C ALA A 371 14.61 -3.99 27.75
N LEU A 372 15.60 -3.42 27.08
CA LEU A 372 16.80 -2.88 27.73
C LEU A 372 16.47 -1.64 28.57
N SER A 373 15.63 -0.74 28.05
CA SER A 373 15.13 0.43 28.78
C SER A 373 14.37 0.02 30.05
N GLU A 374 13.41 -0.91 29.93
CA GLU A 374 12.65 -1.45 31.06
C GLU A 374 13.58 -2.12 32.10
N ARG A 375 14.56 -2.90 31.64
CA ARG A 375 15.55 -3.52 32.53
C ARG A 375 16.43 -2.49 33.24
N ASN A 376 16.77 -1.39 32.58
CA ASN A 376 17.52 -0.30 33.19
C ASN A 376 16.67 0.46 34.22
N GLN A 377 15.39 0.68 33.95
CA GLN A 377 14.44 1.24 34.93
C GLN A 377 14.32 0.34 36.17
N LEU A 378 14.20 -0.98 35.99
CA LEU A 378 14.18 -1.94 37.11
C LEU A 378 15.49 -1.93 37.91
N LYS A 379 16.65 -1.78 37.24
CA LYS A 379 17.95 -1.64 37.92
C LYS A 379 18.01 -0.36 38.75
N ASP A 380 17.55 0.76 38.22
CA ASP A 380 17.49 2.04 38.94
C ASP A 380 16.55 1.95 40.16
N LEU A 381 15.38 1.32 39.99
CA LEU A 381 14.43 1.06 41.08
C LEU A 381 15.04 0.19 42.19
N LYS A 382 15.77 -0.87 41.81
CA LYS A 382 16.51 -1.74 42.74
C LYS A 382 17.59 -0.99 43.52
N GLN A 383 18.23 0.03 42.94
CA GLN A 383 19.23 0.84 43.64
C GLN A 383 18.61 1.84 44.63
N LYS A 384 17.39 2.31 44.34
CA LYS A 384 16.66 3.29 45.18
C LYS A 384 15.92 2.66 46.36
N ILE A 385 15.48 1.41 46.24
CA ILE A 385 14.75 0.71 47.29
C ILE A 385 15.71 -0.17 48.09
N ARG A 386 15.82 0.06 49.40
CA ARG A 386 16.40 -0.90 50.35
C ARG A 386 15.27 -1.61 51.06
N PHE A 387 15.28 -2.93 51.02
CA PHE A 387 14.41 -3.77 51.83
C PHE A 387 15.12 -4.02 53.16
N ASP A 388 14.34 -3.92 54.24
CA ASP A 388 14.70 -4.07 55.65
C ASP A 388 15.12 -5.49 56.05
#